data_AF-A0A246PJH1-F1
#
_entry.id   AF-A0A246PJH1-F1
#
_cell.length_a   1.000
_cell.length_b   1.000
_cell.length_c   1.000
_cell.angle_alpha   90.00
_cell.angle_beta   90.00
_cell.angle_gamma   90.00
#
_symmetry.space_group_name_H-M   'P 1'
#
loop_
_entity.id
_entity.type
_entity.pdbx_description
1 polymer ?
#
loop_
_entity_poly.entity_id
_entity_poly.type
_entity_poly.pdbx_seq_one_letter_code
_entity_poly.pdbx_strand_id
1 'polypeptide(L)' 'MRLMATKNIYFVPFGQDAPEKKPNSMVARMELLEDTVLEALQGKQLQPVVVEKFRYMN' A
#
# COMPACT_ATOMS: atom_id res chain seq x y z
N MET A 1 -13.26 1.84 2.57
CA MET A 1 -12.40 3.05 2.67
C MET A 1 -12.36 3.70 4.06
N ARG A 2 -13.01 3.15 5.11
CA ARG A 2 -13.02 3.78 6.44
C ARG A 2 -11.63 4.08 6.99
N LEU A 3 -10.65 3.20 6.78
CA LEU A 3 -9.30 3.36 7.34
C LEU A 3 -8.42 4.36 6.57
N MET A 4 -8.60 4.51 5.25
CA MET A 4 -7.77 5.39 4.42
C MET A 4 -7.96 6.88 4.74
N ALA A 5 -9.14 7.26 5.25
CA ALA A 5 -9.45 8.63 5.65
C ALA A 5 -9.29 8.86 7.17
N THR A 6 -8.90 7.83 7.93
CA THR A 6 -8.73 7.94 9.38
C THR A 6 -7.43 8.67 9.68
N LYS A 7 -7.49 9.65 10.58
CA LYS A 7 -6.31 10.39 11.04
C LYS A 7 -5.26 9.44 11.62
N ASN A 8 -3.99 9.68 11.29
CA ASN A 8 -2.83 8.98 11.81
C ASN A 8 -2.76 7.48 11.45
N ILE A 9 -3.50 7.03 10.43
CA ILE A 9 -3.35 5.72 9.83
C ILE A 9 -2.74 5.89 8.44
N TYR A 10 -1.66 5.17 8.17
CA TYR A 10 -0.95 5.19 6.89
C TYR A 10 -0.82 3.76 6.36
N PHE A 11 -0.80 3.64 5.04
CA PHE A 11 -0.70 2.36 4.35
C PHE A 11 0.59 2.30 3.56
N VAL A 12 1.31 1.18 3.67
CA VAL A 12 2.33 0.84 2.68
C VAL A 12 1.63 0.67 1.34
N PRO A 13 2.14 1.25 0.23
CA PRO A 13 1.49 1.13 -1.07
C PRO A 13 1.10 -0.31 -1.40
N PHE A 14 -0.15 -0.51 -1.79
CA PHE A 14 -0.74 -1.84 -1.92
C PHE A 14 -1.58 -1.98 -3.19
N GLY A 15 -1.79 -3.22 -3.60
CA GLY A 15 -2.53 -3.57 -4.79
C GLY A 15 -2.87 -5.04 -4.88
N GLN A 16 -3.56 -5.45 -5.93
CA GLN A 16 -3.81 -6.87 -6.19
C GLN A 16 -2.51 -7.59 -6.53
N ASP A 17 -2.24 -8.71 -5.86
CA ASP A 17 -1.02 -9.51 -6.09
C ASP A 17 -1.24 -10.66 -7.08
N ALA A 18 -2.48 -11.15 -7.21
CA ALA A 18 -2.86 -12.14 -8.22
C ALA A 18 -4.31 -11.90 -8.69
N PRO A 19 -4.56 -10.93 -9.59
CA PRO A 19 -5.92 -10.50 -9.96
C PRO A 19 -6.85 -11.64 -10.39
N GLU A 20 -6.36 -12.54 -11.26
CA GLU A 20 -7.16 -13.66 -11.78
C GLU A 20 -7.40 -14.77 -10.74
N LYS A 21 -6.36 -15.11 -9.94
CA LYS A 21 -6.42 -16.24 -8.99
C LYS A 21 -7.08 -15.85 -7.67
N LYS A 22 -6.94 -14.59 -7.26
CA LYS A 22 -7.40 -14.06 -5.97
C LYS A 22 -8.01 -12.66 -6.15
N PRO A 23 -9.19 -12.54 -6.77
CA PRO A 23 -9.76 -11.24 -7.16
C PRO A 23 -9.90 -10.22 -6.03
N ASN A 24 -10.17 -10.69 -4.80
CA ASN A 24 -10.34 -9.82 -3.63
C ASN A 24 -9.04 -9.60 -2.83
N SER A 25 -7.93 -10.23 -3.21
CA SER A 25 -6.65 -10.12 -2.51
C SER A 25 -5.99 -8.80 -2.83
N MET A 26 -5.56 -8.09 -1.79
CA MET A 26 -4.64 -6.96 -1.91
C MET A 26 -3.50 -7.15 -0.92
N VAL A 27 -2.28 -6.89 -1.38
CA VAL A 27 -1.06 -7.07 -0.60
C VAL A 27 -0.21 -5.82 -0.73
N ALA A 28 0.44 -5.44 0.36
CA ALA A 28 1.38 -4.33 0.39
C ALA A 28 2.67 -4.67 -0.38
N ARG A 29 3.28 -3.64 -0.97
CA ARG A 29 4.66 -3.66 -1.46
C ARG A 29 5.60 -3.48 -0.27
N MET A 30 5.92 -4.58 0.42
CA MET A 30 6.73 -4.55 1.65
C MET A 30 8.11 -3.91 1.47
N GLU A 31 8.63 -3.89 0.24
CA GLU A 31 9.85 -3.16 -0.10
C GLU A 31 9.76 -1.63 0.08
N LEU A 32 8.54 -1.07 0.22
CA LEU A 32 8.30 0.36 0.46
C LEU A 32 7.96 0.67 1.94
N LEU A 33 8.19 -0.28 2.85
CA LEU A 33 7.84 -0.11 4.26
C LEU A 33 8.60 1.07 4.89
N GLU A 34 9.90 1.14 4.69
CA GLU A 34 10.74 2.21 5.26
C GLU A 34 10.34 3.59 4.73
N ASP A 35 10.17 3.73 3.40
CA ASP A 35 9.71 4.96 2.77
C ASP A 35 8.34 5.40 3.30
N THR A 36 7.44 4.43 3.53
CA THR A 36 6.11 4.71 4.10
C THR A 36 6.23 5.26 5.51
N VAL A 37 7.12 4.70 6.34
CA VAL A 37 7.36 5.18 7.71
C VAL A 37 7.95 6.59 7.69
N LEU A 38 8.89 6.88 6.78
CA LEU A 38 9.49 8.22 6.65
C LEU A 38 8.46 9.30 6.32
N GLU A 39 7.51 9.02 5.43
CA GLU A 39 6.41 9.95 5.13
C GLU A 39 5.39 10.04 6.28
N ALA A 40 5.10 8.92 6.94
CA ALA A 40 4.20 8.88 8.08
C ALA A 40 4.70 9.75 9.26
N LEU A 41 6.02 9.78 9.49
CA LEU A 41 6.65 10.66 10.49
C LEU A 41 6.45 12.16 10.17
N GLN A 42 6.26 12.51 8.90
CA GLN A 42 5.93 13.87 8.45
C GLN A 42 4.40 14.13 8.44
N GLY A 43 3.59 13.17 8.87
CA GLY A 43 2.14 13.27 8.83
C GLY A 43 1.53 13.05 7.43
N LYS A 44 2.26 12.38 6.53
CA LYS A 44 1.88 12.22 5.11
C LYS A 44 1.71 10.74 4.75
N GLN A 45 0.78 10.48 3.84
CA GLN A 45 0.63 9.18 3.19
C GLN A 45 1.56 9.12 1.98
N LEU A 46 2.44 8.12 1.91
CA LEU A 46 3.26 7.86 0.73
C LEU A 46 2.38 7.63 -0.51
N GLN A 47 2.73 8.26 -1.63
CA GLN A 47 2.02 8.17 -2.91
C GLN A 47 2.95 7.66 -4.03
N PRO A 48 2.45 6.89 -5.01
CA PRO A 48 1.07 6.40 -5.12
C PRO A 48 0.77 5.29 -4.10
N VAL A 49 -0.36 5.39 -3.39
CA VAL A 49 -0.76 4.40 -2.36
C VAL A 49 -1.48 3.18 -2.94
N VAL A 50 -2.22 3.36 -4.04
CA VAL A 50 -2.83 2.26 -4.80
C VAL A 50 -1.96 1.97 -6.01
N VAL A 51 -1.50 0.72 -6.14
CA VAL A 51 -0.54 0.30 -7.16
C VAL A 51 -0.93 -1.05 -7.77
N GLU A 52 -0.25 -1.46 -8.84
CA GLU A 52 -0.39 -2.79 -9.43
C GLU A 52 0.62 -3.77 -8.80
N LYS A 53 0.32 -4.29 -7.59
CA LYS A 53 1.26 -5.13 -6.81
C LYS A 53 1.78 -6.35 -7.58
N PHE A 54 0.96 -6.97 -8.43
CA PHE A 54 1.34 -8.12 -9.25
C PHE A 54 2.56 -7.86 -10.17
N ARG A 55 2.92 -6.59 -10.43
CA ARG A 55 4.14 -6.22 -11.17
C ARG A 55 5.45 -6.33 -10.37
N TYR A 56 5.37 -6.57 -9.06
CA TYR A 56 6.49 -6.54 -8.11
C TYR A 56 6.60 -7.86 -7.34
N MET A 57 6.41 -8.99 -8.02
CA MET A 57 6.37 -10.33 -7.41
C MET A 57 7.64 -11.16 -7.70
N ASN A 58 8.58 -10.62 -8.48
CA ASN A 58 9.84 -11.25 -8.87
C ASN A 58 11.02 -10.36 -8.50
#